data_AF-A0A9N9CV80-F1
#
_entry.id   AF-A0A9N9CV80-F1
#
_cell.length_a   1.000
_cell.length_b   1.000
_cell.length_c   1.000
_cell.angle_alpha   90.00
_cell.angle_beta   90.00
_cell.angle_gamma   90.00
#
_symmetry.space_group_name_H-M   'P 1'
#
loop_
_entity.id
_entity.type
_entity.pdbx_description
1 polymer ?
#
loop_
_entity_poly.entity_id
_entity_poly.type
_entity_poly.pdbx_seq_one_letter_code
_entity_poly.pdbx_strand_id
1 'polypeptide(L)'
;VDLKGVSEDKLKSLPDNGPISDLKNATPAGTAYKYKDYVKLNAAGDGNCFLNSFSVFLTGKNGDASLALPLRVKEVREKSVEDIPQIILTRADDLFIRKLLAQEIPQIKEGVIAIRDILRLPGLVSKVMVERGKVAMEKGLKLDPAGTCIGEEGEKAKSVSRLIYPERIDFADWTEDKKRLLPKLLSPASPNRPAQGVVVDSYPHPQTNSQISELLVRDGELRIKDTIFLNGKFGQVKMMLNIRGQKITTAHPSDIVQIVGLNIPAELGDKFVVVNDEKTTAKIENDEKKNVNLVLSADSQNSLEALSELIRKKNTPNFNFSIVYTTVGNLNSFALDLTKITSSTVLIFGYQPPQQQASTLKENNIPFFSSKIIYEIGEKLAEIINRHQEIEEIEEVVGTALVKVVFEFSKGNIAGCQVTSGKISRNKRVYVLQGKEEKKVFVGEIKSLESNKVEKNEVSSGQECGIVLKGFDKFQEGDKIIAFHLIKKNVIQ
;
A
#
# COMPACT_ATOMS: atom_id res chain seq x y z
N VAL A 1 -3.46 41.18 1.30
CA VAL A 1 -4.30 42.15 2.04
C VAL A 1 -3.60 43.49 1.94
N ASP A 2 -4.27 44.54 1.46
CA ASP A 2 -3.69 45.89 1.49
C ASP A 2 -3.82 46.45 2.91
N LEU A 3 -2.70 46.90 3.48
CA LEU A 3 -2.60 47.44 4.84
C LEU A 3 -2.36 48.96 4.86
N LYS A 4 -2.39 49.61 3.69
CA LYS A 4 -2.07 51.03 3.54
C LYS A 4 -3.09 51.90 4.29
N GLY A 5 -2.62 52.56 5.35
CA GLY A 5 -3.42 53.41 6.24
C GLY A 5 -3.92 52.73 7.52
N VAL A 6 -3.56 51.46 7.80
CA VAL A 6 -3.82 50.82 9.09
C VAL A 6 -2.71 51.18 10.08
N SER A 7 -3.06 51.71 11.25
CA SER A 7 -2.08 52.12 12.28
C SER A 7 -1.55 50.95 13.11
N GLU A 8 -0.34 51.12 13.67
CA GLU A 8 0.33 50.11 14.50
C GLU A 8 -0.53 49.69 15.70
N ASP A 9 -1.12 50.66 16.41
CA ASP A 9 -2.03 50.41 17.52
C ASP A 9 -3.23 49.56 17.11
N LYS A 10 -3.81 49.77 15.92
CA LYS A 10 -4.91 48.95 15.41
C LYS A 10 -4.47 47.53 15.07
N LEU A 11 -3.25 47.33 14.55
CA LEU A 11 -2.69 45.99 14.32
C LEU A 11 -2.40 45.25 15.63
N LYS A 12 -2.00 45.96 16.68
CA LYS A 12 -1.83 45.40 18.03
C LYS A 12 -3.20 45.12 18.69
N SER A 13 -4.15 46.04 18.58
CA SER A 13 -5.48 45.99 19.22
C SER A 13 -6.58 45.28 18.41
N LEU A 14 -6.23 44.58 17.32
CA LEU A 14 -7.16 43.77 16.54
C LEU A 14 -8.05 42.88 17.45
N PRO A 15 -9.36 42.75 17.17
CA PRO A 15 -10.31 42.07 18.05
C PRO A 15 -10.01 40.58 18.21
N ASP A 16 -10.33 40.01 19.37
CA ASP A 16 -10.09 38.59 19.70
C ASP A 16 -10.91 37.61 18.86
N ASN A 17 -12.00 38.08 18.24
CA ASN A 17 -12.78 37.36 17.22
C ASN A 17 -13.47 38.39 16.30
N GLY A 18 -13.39 38.20 14.98
CA GLY A 18 -14.17 38.96 13.99
C GLY A 18 -13.35 39.47 12.80
N PRO A 19 -14.02 40.01 11.77
CA PRO A 19 -13.36 40.64 10.63
C PRO A 19 -12.70 41.97 11.03
N ILE A 20 -11.56 42.28 10.40
CA ILE A 20 -10.88 43.57 10.57
C ILE A 20 -11.63 44.62 9.75
N SER A 21 -12.43 45.47 10.40
CA SER A 21 -13.39 46.40 9.78
C SER A 21 -12.78 47.41 8.81
N ASP A 22 -11.50 47.74 8.99
CA ASP A 22 -10.85 48.86 8.31
C ASP A 22 -9.98 48.44 7.10
N LEU A 23 -10.02 47.16 6.74
CA LEU A 23 -9.38 46.66 5.53
C LEU A 23 -10.15 47.11 4.29
N LYS A 24 -9.73 48.23 3.69
CA LYS A 24 -10.23 48.64 2.37
C LYS A 24 -10.02 47.50 1.37
N ASN A 25 -11.08 47.18 0.63
CA ASN A 25 -11.15 46.09 -0.36
C ASN A 25 -11.06 44.65 0.21
N ALA A 26 -11.24 44.42 1.52
CA ALA A 26 -11.50 43.07 2.01
C ALA A 26 -12.93 42.63 1.65
N THR A 27 -13.05 41.65 0.75
CA THR A 27 -14.31 40.93 0.55
C THR A 27 -14.63 40.08 1.79
N PRO A 28 -15.89 39.68 2.03
CA PRO A 28 -16.25 38.82 3.18
C PRO A 28 -15.43 37.52 3.28
N ALA A 29 -15.00 36.99 2.13
CA ALA A 29 -14.18 35.79 2.03
C ALA A 29 -12.65 36.05 2.18
N GLY A 30 -12.19 37.30 2.11
CA GLY A 30 -10.81 37.73 2.37
C GLY A 30 -10.54 38.12 3.83
N THR A 31 -11.21 37.47 4.78
CA THR A 31 -11.21 37.85 6.20
C THR A 31 -10.04 37.24 6.98
N ALA A 32 -9.20 38.11 7.56
CA ALA A 32 -8.18 37.72 8.53
C ALA A 32 -8.80 37.68 9.94
N TYR A 33 -8.83 36.49 10.55
CA TYR A 33 -9.30 36.31 11.93
C TYR A 33 -8.08 36.26 12.84
N LYS A 34 -7.94 37.26 13.71
CA LYS A 34 -6.98 37.18 14.82
C LYS A 34 -7.54 36.25 15.88
N TYR A 35 -6.66 35.40 16.39
CA TYR A 35 -6.80 34.70 17.66
C TYR A 35 -5.73 35.25 18.60
N LYS A 36 -5.83 34.96 19.90
CA LYS A 36 -4.97 35.54 20.96
C LYS A 36 -3.46 35.55 20.65
N ASP A 37 -2.94 34.57 19.91
CA ASP A 37 -1.51 34.41 19.61
C ASP A 37 -1.15 34.19 18.13
N TYR A 38 -2.12 34.20 17.20
CA TYR A 38 -1.89 33.90 15.77
C TYR A 38 -2.98 34.50 14.86
N VAL A 39 -2.74 34.56 13.55
CA VAL A 39 -3.71 35.05 12.55
C VAL A 39 -4.08 33.90 11.60
N LYS A 40 -5.39 33.65 11.47
CA LYS A 40 -5.96 32.77 10.45
C LYS A 40 -6.34 33.63 9.25
N LEU A 41 -5.68 33.42 8.13
CA LEU A 41 -6.12 34.01 6.87
C LEU A 41 -7.11 33.05 6.22
N ASN A 42 -8.36 33.50 6.05
CA ASN A 42 -9.21 32.94 5.01
C ASN A 42 -8.79 33.63 3.71
N ALA A 43 -8.18 32.88 2.80
CA ALA A 43 -7.96 33.33 1.45
C ALA A 43 -9.20 32.98 0.64
N ALA A 44 -9.99 34.00 0.29
CA ALA A 44 -10.55 33.98 -1.04
C ALA A 44 -9.38 34.10 -2.02
N GLY A 45 -9.32 33.22 -3.01
CA GLY A 45 -8.86 33.71 -4.30
C GLY A 45 -9.69 34.98 -4.57
N ASP A 46 -9.06 36.13 -4.72
CA ASP A 46 -8.29 36.40 -5.90
C ASP A 46 -6.78 36.09 -5.75
N GLY A 47 -6.15 36.19 -4.59
CA GLY A 47 -4.67 36.25 -4.53
C GLY A 47 -3.88 34.95 -4.73
N ASN A 48 -2.89 34.97 -5.65
CA ASN A 48 -1.69 34.13 -5.62
C ASN A 48 -1.10 34.16 -4.20
N CYS A 49 -1.28 33.07 -3.48
CA CYS A 49 -0.69 32.83 -2.17
C CYS A 49 0.46 31.85 -2.35
N PHE A 50 1.68 32.36 -2.56
CA PHE A 50 2.84 31.50 -2.73
C PHE A 50 3.30 30.97 -1.37
N LEU A 51 3.14 29.66 -1.18
CA LEU A 51 3.64 28.94 -0.02
C LEU A 51 5.05 28.41 -0.35
N ASN A 52 6.05 28.77 0.45
CA ASN A 52 7.33 28.07 0.46
C ASN A 52 7.69 27.65 1.89
N SER A 53 8.79 26.93 2.05
CA SER A 53 9.20 26.31 3.33
C SER A 53 9.41 27.31 4.49
N PHE A 54 9.45 28.62 4.22
CA PHE A 54 9.83 29.64 5.21
C PHE A 54 8.90 30.87 5.28
N SER A 55 7.99 31.08 4.32
CA SER A 55 7.23 32.34 4.17
C SER A 55 5.89 32.19 3.44
N VAL A 56 5.03 33.22 3.57
CA VAL A 56 3.73 33.35 2.90
C VAL A 56 3.61 34.74 2.26
N PHE A 57 3.29 34.80 0.98
CA PHE A 57 3.03 36.03 0.21
C PHE A 57 1.59 36.07 -0.31
N LEU A 58 1.02 37.25 -0.66
CA LEU A 58 -0.40 37.41 -1.04
C LEU A 58 -0.61 38.45 -2.17
N THR A 59 -1.02 38.06 -3.40
CA THR A 59 -1.23 39.02 -4.55
C THR A 59 -2.36 38.63 -5.54
N GLY A 60 -3.38 39.49 -5.77
CA GLY A 60 -4.70 39.20 -6.44
C GLY A 60 -4.84 38.57 -7.86
N LYS A 61 -6.05 38.00 -8.09
CA LYS A 61 -6.80 37.38 -9.24
C LYS A 61 -6.59 35.84 -9.49
N ASN A 62 -7.54 34.90 -9.30
CA ASN A 62 -9.04 34.84 -9.10
C ASN A 62 -9.53 33.78 -8.02
N GLY A 63 -10.85 33.66 -7.73
CA GLY A 63 -11.50 32.94 -6.60
C GLY A 63 -11.67 31.40 -6.53
N ASP A 64 -11.19 30.80 -5.42
CA ASP A 64 -11.60 29.52 -4.80
C ASP A 64 -11.43 29.65 -3.24
N ALA A 65 -12.09 28.81 -2.43
CA ALA A 65 -12.27 29.00 -0.98
C ALA A 65 -12.08 27.71 -0.14
N SER A 66 -11.00 26.98 -0.38
CA SER A 66 -10.74 25.65 0.22
C SER A 66 -9.62 25.58 1.28
N LEU A 67 -8.75 26.60 1.41
CA LEU A 67 -7.65 26.61 2.39
C LEU A 67 -7.78 27.70 3.47
N ALA A 68 -7.80 27.26 4.72
CA ALA A 68 -7.56 28.07 5.90
C ALA A 68 -6.16 27.77 6.46
N LEU A 69 -5.23 28.72 6.32
CA LEU A 69 -3.85 28.55 6.80
C LEU A 69 -3.68 29.22 8.18
N PRO A 70 -3.39 28.44 9.25
CA PRO A 70 -2.97 29.02 10.51
C PRO A 70 -1.51 29.50 10.40
N LEU A 71 -1.29 30.77 10.74
CA LEU A 71 0.00 31.48 10.61
C LEU A 71 0.28 32.31 11.87
N ARG A 72 1.51 32.30 12.37
CA ARG A 72 1.93 33.16 13.48
C ARG A 72 2.54 34.45 12.94
N VAL A 73 2.20 35.58 13.55
CA VAL A 73 2.87 36.87 13.27
C VAL A 73 4.27 36.81 13.88
N LYS A 74 5.29 36.99 13.04
CA LYS A 74 6.71 37.03 13.43
C LYS A 74 7.18 38.45 13.72
N GLU A 75 6.78 39.41 12.88
CA GLU A 75 7.26 40.79 12.90
C GLU A 75 6.22 41.71 12.23
N VAL A 76 6.19 42.99 12.60
CA VAL A 76 5.46 44.05 11.89
C VAL A 76 6.48 45.16 11.58
N ARG A 77 6.48 45.67 10.34
CA ARG A 77 7.40 46.72 9.87
C ARG A 77 6.62 47.90 9.36
N GLU A 78 6.98 49.10 9.83
CA GLU A 78 6.26 50.34 9.50
C GLU A 78 6.58 50.87 8.10
N LYS A 79 7.84 50.76 7.67
CA LYS A 79 8.34 51.28 6.39
C LYS A 79 9.21 50.23 5.70
N SER A 80 8.76 49.80 4.54
CA SER A 80 9.49 48.89 3.66
C SER A 80 9.65 49.53 2.28
N VAL A 81 9.48 48.77 1.20
CA VAL A 81 9.40 49.31 -0.16
C VAL A 81 8.15 50.21 -0.26
N GLU A 82 8.31 51.42 -0.79
CA GLU A 82 7.23 52.41 -1.02
C GLU A 82 6.43 52.88 0.21
N ASP A 83 7.04 52.91 1.41
CA ASP A 83 6.38 53.36 2.66
C ASP A 83 5.10 52.55 3.01
N ILE A 84 5.03 51.28 2.56
CA ILE A 84 3.91 50.38 2.85
C ILE A 84 4.22 49.55 4.12
N PRO A 85 3.32 49.51 5.13
CA PRO A 85 3.48 48.68 6.31
C PRO A 85 3.31 47.19 5.99
N GLN A 86 4.13 46.34 6.61
CA GLN A 86 4.17 44.89 6.35
C GLN A 86 3.99 44.07 7.63
N ILE A 87 3.29 42.93 7.52
CA ILE A 87 3.22 41.91 8.56
C ILE A 87 3.95 40.67 8.05
N ILE A 88 5.01 40.25 8.74
CA ILE A 88 5.76 39.04 8.42
C ILE A 88 5.09 37.87 9.15
N LEU A 89 4.62 36.89 8.38
CA LEU A 89 3.98 35.69 8.88
C LEU A 89 4.93 34.49 8.80
N THR A 90 4.82 33.56 9.74
CA THR A 90 5.62 32.34 9.76
C THR A 90 4.81 31.13 10.21
N ARG A 91 5.14 29.97 9.63
CA ARG A 91 4.77 28.64 10.14
C ARG A 91 5.93 27.99 10.90
N ALA A 92 7.15 28.52 10.80
CA ALA A 92 8.38 27.85 11.26
C ALA A 92 8.70 28.04 12.76
N ASP A 93 8.12 29.03 13.41
CA ASP A 93 8.32 29.32 14.85
C ASP A 93 7.75 28.19 15.74
N ASP A 94 8.47 27.72 16.75
CA ASP A 94 8.00 26.63 17.64
C ASP A 94 6.83 27.04 18.54
N LEU A 95 6.69 28.34 18.84
CA LEU A 95 5.53 28.86 19.56
C LEU A 95 4.23 28.69 18.75
N PHE A 96 4.32 28.63 17.42
CA PHE A 96 3.15 28.31 16.58
C PHE A 96 2.63 26.90 16.87
N ILE A 97 3.49 25.87 16.84
CA ILE A 97 3.07 24.50 17.14
C ILE A 97 2.60 24.36 18.58
N ARG A 98 3.31 24.94 19.57
CA ARG A 98 2.90 24.90 20.98
C ARG A 98 1.49 25.47 21.20
N LYS A 99 1.14 26.56 20.50
CA LYS A 99 -0.19 27.20 20.59
C LYS A 99 -1.26 26.41 19.83
N LEU A 100 -0.95 25.92 18.63
CA LEU A 100 -1.86 25.09 17.84
C LEU A 100 -2.22 23.78 18.58
N LEU A 101 -1.23 23.13 19.18
CA LEU A 101 -1.42 21.96 20.04
C LEU A 101 -2.32 22.25 21.24
N ALA A 102 -2.11 23.38 21.91
CA ALA A 102 -2.94 23.79 23.05
C ALA A 102 -4.38 24.20 22.64
N GLN A 103 -4.67 24.33 21.35
CA GLN A 103 -6.00 24.59 20.85
C GLN A 103 -6.72 23.29 20.44
N GLU A 104 -6.04 22.44 19.67
CA GLU A 104 -6.58 21.17 19.17
C GLU A 104 -6.64 20.07 20.25
N ILE A 105 -5.81 20.17 21.30
CA ILE A 105 -5.72 19.17 22.37
C ILE A 105 -6.06 19.84 23.72
N PRO A 106 -7.32 19.73 24.20
CA PRO A 106 -7.77 20.38 25.44
C PRO A 106 -6.91 20.03 26.66
N GLN A 107 -6.38 18.81 26.74
CA GLN A 107 -5.54 18.37 27.86
C GLN A 107 -4.21 19.16 27.96
N ILE A 108 -3.71 19.70 26.84
CA ILE A 108 -2.55 20.61 26.83
C ILE A 108 -2.98 22.01 27.30
N LYS A 109 -4.13 22.49 26.83
CA LYS A 109 -4.73 23.77 27.25
C LYS A 109 -4.97 23.87 28.76
N GLU A 110 -5.48 22.78 29.32
CA GLU A 110 -5.86 22.64 30.73
C GLU A 110 -4.66 22.38 31.65
N GLY A 111 -3.45 22.21 31.11
CA GLY A 111 -2.26 21.89 31.91
C GLY A 111 -2.27 20.49 32.52
N VAL A 112 -3.11 19.58 32.01
CA VAL A 112 -3.12 18.14 32.33
C VAL A 112 -1.94 17.45 31.65
N ILE A 113 -1.54 17.94 30.48
CA ILE A 113 -0.33 17.54 29.75
C ILE A 113 0.55 18.78 29.54
N ALA A 114 1.85 18.64 29.76
CA ALA A 114 2.84 19.67 29.46
C ALA A 114 3.66 19.28 28.23
N ILE A 115 3.87 20.22 27.29
CA ILE A 115 4.84 20.06 26.21
C ILE A 115 6.21 20.46 26.75
N ARG A 116 7.07 19.47 27.03
CA ARG A 116 8.43 19.69 27.51
C ARG A 116 9.29 20.30 26.42
N ASP A 117 9.38 19.62 25.28
CA ASP A 117 10.24 20.02 24.16
C ASP A 117 9.55 19.76 22.81
N ILE A 118 10.07 20.38 21.74
CA ILE A 118 9.68 20.10 20.36
C ILE A 118 10.94 20.08 19.48
N LEU A 119 11.22 18.94 18.87
CA LEU A 119 12.23 18.84 17.80
C LEU A 119 11.50 18.94 16.46
N ARG A 120 11.75 20.04 15.73
CA ARG A 120 10.96 20.41 14.56
C ARG A 120 11.81 20.69 13.33
N LEU A 121 11.39 20.11 12.20
CA LEU A 121 11.76 20.50 10.85
C LEU A 121 10.47 20.98 10.16
N PRO A 122 10.23 22.31 10.10
CA PRO A 122 8.98 22.86 9.58
C PRO A 122 8.66 22.38 8.16
N GLY A 123 7.40 22.00 7.92
CA GLY A 123 6.97 21.40 6.65
C GLY A 123 7.32 19.91 6.47
N LEU A 124 8.13 19.31 7.34
CA LEU A 124 8.50 17.89 7.28
C LEU A 124 7.96 17.10 8.48
N VAL A 125 8.46 17.39 9.69
CA VAL A 125 8.08 16.68 10.91
C VAL A 125 8.27 17.54 12.17
N SER A 126 7.29 17.48 13.07
CA SER A 126 7.36 17.93 14.45
C SER A 126 7.31 16.71 15.38
N LYS A 127 8.36 16.48 16.17
CA LYS A 127 8.32 15.53 17.28
C LYS A 127 8.13 16.29 18.59
N VAL A 128 7.04 15.99 19.28
CA VAL A 128 6.55 16.74 20.44
C VAL A 128 6.73 15.87 21.68
N MET A 129 7.56 16.33 22.61
CA MET A 129 7.87 15.61 23.84
C MET A 129 6.91 16.08 24.93
N VAL A 130 6.09 15.17 25.42
CA VAL A 130 5.01 15.47 26.36
C VAL A 130 5.21 14.75 27.70
N GLU A 131 4.78 15.38 28.78
CA GLU A 131 4.78 14.81 30.13
C GLU A 131 3.48 15.14 30.87
N ARG A 132 3.29 14.56 32.05
CA ARG A 132 2.16 14.91 32.91
C ARG A 132 2.31 16.36 33.35
N GLY A 133 1.31 17.18 33.04
CA GLY A 133 1.28 18.57 33.47
C GLY A 133 0.94 18.70 34.95
N LYS A 134 1.10 19.93 35.49
CA LYS A 134 0.91 20.22 36.92
C LYS A 134 -0.46 19.77 37.44
N VAL A 135 -1.53 20.02 36.68
CA VAL A 135 -2.90 19.66 37.07
C VAL A 135 -3.08 18.15 37.19
N ALA A 136 -2.39 17.35 36.36
CA ALA A 136 -2.42 15.90 36.48
C ALA A 136 -1.65 15.40 37.71
N MET A 137 -0.50 16.02 38.03
CA MET A 137 0.30 15.66 39.21
C MET A 137 -0.41 16.01 40.52
N GLU A 138 -0.94 17.24 40.62
CA GLU A 138 -1.70 17.73 41.79
C GLU A 138 -2.95 16.90 42.08
N LYS A 139 -3.66 16.44 41.03
CA LYS A 139 -4.85 15.60 41.15
C LYS A 139 -4.56 14.09 41.17
N GLY A 140 -3.30 13.67 41.16
CA GLY A 140 -2.90 12.25 41.16
C GLY A 140 -3.35 11.45 39.93
N LEU A 141 -3.63 12.11 38.80
CA LEU A 141 -4.16 11.47 37.60
C LEU A 141 -3.11 10.55 36.93
N LYS A 142 -3.46 9.28 36.77
CA LYS A 142 -2.70 8.30 35.99
C LYS A 142 -3.16 8.35 34.54
N LEU A 143 -2.42 9.06 33.69
CA LEU A 143 -2.58 9.03 32.23
C LEU A 143 -1.24 8.75 31.51
N ASP A 144 -1.37 8.32 30.26
CA ASP A 144 -0.34 8.28 29.22
C ASP A 144 -0.36 9.62 28.46
N PRO A 145 0.66 10.50 28.62
CA PRO A 145 0.71 11.79 27.94
C PRO A 145 0.73 11.67 26.40
N ALA A 146 1.60 10.82 25.84
CA ALA A 146 1.71 10.67 24.39
C ALA A 146 0.44 10.06 23.79
N GLY A 147 -0.07 8.97 24.36
CA GLY A 147 -1.32 8.34 23.91
C GLY A 147 -2.52 9.29 23.97
N THR A 148 -2.62 10.12 25.02
CA THR A 148 -3.69 11.11 25.15
C THR A 148 -3.60 12.24 24.11
N CYS A 149 -2.39 12.62 23.68
CA CYS A 149 -2.15 13.59 22.62
C CYS A 149 -2.36 13.01 21.21
N ILE A 150 -2.06 11.72 21.00
CA ILE A 150 -2.37 10.98 19.78
C ILE A 150 -3.90 10.88 19.62
N GLY A 151 -4.59 10.53 20.70
CA GLY A 151 -6.04 10.32 20.73
C GLY A 151 -6.44 8.95 20.18
N GLU A 152 -7.73 8.62 20.29
CA GLU A 152 -8.30 7.41 19.69
C GLU A 152 -8.00 7.39 18.18
N GLU A 153 -7.44 6.27 17.71
CA GLU A 153 -7.00 6.05 16.32
C GLU A 153 -6.07 7.12 15.73
N GLY A 154 -5.45 7.95 16.59
CA GLY A 154 -4.62 9.08 16.16
C GLY A 154 -5.38 10.32 15.68
N GLU A 155 -6.70 10.45 15.88
CA GLU A 155 -7.47 11.57 15.31
C GLU A 155 -7.02 12.96 15.79
N LYS A 156 -6.48 13.12 17.01
CA LYS A 156 -5.92 14.40 17.47
C LYS A 156 -4.59 14.73 16.79
N ALA A 157 -3.72 13.74 16.62
CA ALA A 157 -2.48 13.92 15.85
C ALA A 157 -2.78 14.22 14.37
N LYS A 158 -3.78 13.55 13.79
CA LYS A 158 -4.27 13.77 12.43
C LYS A 158 -4.92 15.15 12.26
N SER A 159 -5.74 15.64 13.21
CA SER A 159 -6.37 16.97 13.12
C SER A 159 -5.32 18.07 13.06
N VAL A 160 -4.32 18.03 13.94
CA VAL A 160 -3.19 18.95 13.92
C VAL A 160 -2.40 18.81 12.62
N SER A 161 -2.09 17.58 12.18
CA SER A 161 -1.37 17.32 10.92
C SER A 161 -2.11 17.87 9.68
N ARG A 162 -3.44 17.81 9.64
CA ARG A 162 -4.25 18.43 8.56
C ARG A 162 -4.05 19.95 8.50
N LEU A 163 -3.87 20.62 9.64
CA LEU A 163 -3.65 22.07 9.73
C LEU A 163 -2.20 22.49 9.40
N ILE A 164 -1.22 21.60 9.63
CA ILE A 164 0.21 21.86 9.38
C ILE A 164 0.78 21.18 8.11
N TYR A 165 -0.05 20.47 7.34
CA TYR A 165 0.32 19.77 6.10
C TYR A 165 1.28 20.59 5.21
N PRO A 166 2.32 19.97 4.61
CA PRO A 166 2.67 18.53 4.64
C PRO A 166 3.43 18.05 5.89
N GLU A 167 3.59 18.90 6.91
CA GLU A 167 4.28 18.53 8.14
C GLU A 167 3.52 17.45 8.92
N ARG A 168 4.21 16.39 9.35
CA ARG A 168 3.66 15.39 10.28
C ARG A 168 3.90 15.79 11.72
N ILE A 169 3.00 15.40 12.62
CA ILE A 169 3.22 15.50 14.06
C ILE A 169 3.27 14.11 14.73
N ASP A 170 4.32 13.85 15.50
CA ASP A 170 4.46 12.66 16.33
C ASP A 170 4.60 13.07 17.81
N PHE A 171 4.01 12.31 18.73
CA PHE A 171 4.13 12.54 20.18
C PHE A 171 4.97 11.43 20.83
N ALA A 172 5.77 11.81 21.84
CA ALA A 172 6.56 10.88 22.63
C ALA A 172 6.57 11.32 24.11
N ASP A 173 6.50 10.39 25.06
CA ASP A 173 6.65 10.78 26.46
C ASP A 173 8.09 11.18 26.74
N TRP A 174 8.25 12.35 27.35
CA TRP A 174 9.52 12.82 27.86
C TRP A 174 10.07 11.89 28.96
N THR A 175 11.39 11.76 29.01
CA THR A 175 12.11 11.09 30.08
C THR A 175 13.54 11.61 30.13
N GLU A 176 14.10 11.72 31.33
CA GLU A 176 15.49 12.16 31.52
C GLU A 176 16.52 11.08 31.12
N ASP A 177 16.09 9.80 31.05
CA ASP A 177 16.93 8.71 30.57
C ASP A 177 17.07 8.78 29.04
N LYS A 178 18.21 9.34 28.59
CA LYS A 178 18.58 9.43 27.17
C LYS A 178 18.48 8.10 26.42
N LYS A 179 18.73 6.95 27.06
CA LYS A 179 18.63 5.62 26.41
C LYS A 179 17.19 5.22 26.12
N ARG A 180 16.23 5.68 26.94
CA ARG A 180 14.79 5.47 26.74
C ARG A 180 14.16 6.54 25.84
N LEU A 181 14.69 7.76 25.87
CA LEU A 181 14.21 8.85 25.03
C LEU A 181 14.55 8.62 23.56
N LEU A 182 15.80 8.26 23.23
CA LEU A 182 16.28 8.21 21.84
C LEU A 182 15.44 7.29 20.92
N PRO A 183 15.03 6.06 21.31
CA PRO A 183 14.16 5.23 20.47
C PRO A 183 12.77 5.85 20.25
N LYS A 184 12.20 6.54 21.25
CA LYS A 184 10.93 7.26 21.10
C LYS A 184 11.05 8.43 20.13
N LEU A 185 12.22 9.08 20.07
CA LEU A 185 12.49 10.13 19.08
C LEU A 185 12.62 9.62 17.65
N LEU A 186 12.91 8.32 17.44
CA LEU A 186 13.01 7.74 16.09
C LEU A 186 11.68 7.13 15.63
N SER A 187 10.88 6.60 16.55
CA SER A 187 9.51 6.12 16.32
C SER A 187 8.64 7.14 15.55
N PRO A 188 7.78 6.72 14.60
CA PRO A 188 7.49 5.33 14.19
C PRO A 188 8.57 4.69 13.30
N ALA A 189 9.57 5.47 12.86
CA ALA A 189 10.53 5.01 11.89
C ALA A 189 11.51 3.98 12.48
N SER A 190 11.73 2.88 11.77
CA SER A 190 12.48 1.73 12.23
C SER A 190 13.67 1.47 11.30
N PRO A 191 14.89 1.94 11.63
CA PRO A 191 16.04 1.85 10.72
C PRO A 191 16.46 0.41 10.39
N ASN A 192 16.09 -0.59 11.20
CA ASN A 192 16.31 -2.02 10.91
C ASN A 192 15.30 -2.62 9.89
N ARG A 193 14.77 -1.81 8.96
CA ARG A 193 13.79 -2.25 7.94
C ARG A 193 14.20 -1.72 6.56
N PRO A 194 13.81 -2.39 5.46
CA PRO A 194 14.03 -1.84 4.11
C PRO A 194 13.38 -0.45 4.01
N ALA A 195 14.08 0.51 3.40
CA ALA A 195 13.54 1.85 3.26
C ALA A 195 12.26 1.91 2.41
N GLN A 196 11.38 2.83 2.77
CA GLN A 196 10.22 3.24 1.97
C GLN A 196 10.12 4.77 1.97
N GLY A 197 9.61 5.35 0.90
CA GLY A 197 9.56 6.80 0.77
C GLY A 197 8.85 7.30 -0.47
N VAL A 198 9.13 8.55 -0.81
CA VAL A 198 8.57 9.24 -1.99
C VAL A 198 9.65 9.91 -2.82
N VAL A 199 9.45 9.97 -4.13
CA VAL A 199 10.19 10.82 -5.06
C VAL A 199 9.79 12.27 -4.80
N VAL A 200 10.78 13.13 -4.57
CA VAL A 200 10.65 14.58 -4.41
C VAL A 200 10.83 15.28 -5.76
N ASP A 201 11.75 14.81 -6.60
CA ASP A 201 11.96 15.28 -7.96
C ASP A 201 12.69 14.19 -8.79
N SER A 202 12.62 14.25 -10.12
CA SER A 202 13.39 13.36 -10.99
C SER A 202 13.61 13.96 -12.38
N TYR A 203 14.82 13.83 -12.91
CA TYR A 203 15.21 14.38 -14.20
C TYR A 203 16.17 13.46 -14.97
N PRO A 204 16.18 13.49 -16.31
CA PRO A 204 17.07 12.66 -17.11
C PRO A 204 18.55 13.04 -16.90
N HIS A 205 19.42 12.05 -16.80
CA HIS A 205 20.86 12.26 -16.68
C HIS A 205 21.44 12.76 -18.01
N PRO A 206 22.19 13.87 -18.05
CA PRO A 206 22.57 14.54 -19.30
C PRO A 206 23.51 13.73 -20.22
N GLN A 207 24.17 12.70 -19.69
CA GLN A 207 25.15 11.87 -20.42
C GLN A 207 24.74 10.39 -20.56
N THR A 208 23.60 9.96 -20.00
CA THR A 208 23.21 8.52 -20.00
C THR A 208 21.69 8.37 -20.02
N ASN A 209 21.18 7.25 -20.53
CA ASN A 209 19.73 6.93 -20.50
C ASN A 209 19.21 6.52 -19.10
N SER A 210 19.75 7.09 -18.03
CA SER A 210 19.32 6.89 -16.64
C SER A 210 18.72 8.19 -16.09
N GLN A 211 18.03 8.12 -14.95
CA GLN A 211 17.56 9.30 -14.24
C GLN A 211 18.47 9.65 -13.04
N ILE A 212 18.41 10.92 -12.67
CA ILE A 212 18.80 11.44 -11.37
C ILE A 212 17.51 11.72 -10.63
N SER A 213 17.30 11.06 -9.49
CA SER A 213 16.04 11.12 -8.74
C SER A 213 16.30 11.50 -7.29
N GLU A 214 15.59 12.50 -6.79
CA GLU A 214 15.66 12.92 -5.38
C GLU A 214 14.59 12.19 -4.59
N LEU A 215 14.99 11.39 -3.61
CA LEU A 215 14.12 10.55 -2.80
C LEU A 215 14.12 11.03 -1.35
N LEU A 216 12.93 11.18 -0.76
CA LEU A 216 12.75 11.38 0.66
C LEU A 216 12.44 10.03 1.33
N VAL A 217 13.39 9.53 2.12
CA VAL A 217 13.22 8.32 2.93
C VAL A 217 12.23 8.63 4.06
N ARG A 218 11.12 7.88 4.16
CA ARG A 218 10.06 8.11 5.17
C ARG A 218 10.13 7.14 6.35
N ASP A 219 10.63 5.93 6.12
CA ASP A 219 10.85 4.87 7.11
C ASP A 219 11.90 3.88 6.55
N GLY A 220 12.51 3.07 7.41
CA GLY A 220 13.60 2.14 7.07
C GLY A 220 14.94 2.82 6.74
N GLU A 221 15.93 2.02 6.36
CA GLU A 221 17.25 2.48 5.91
C GLU A 221 17.45 2.13 4.42
N LEU A 222 18.00 3.06 3.66
CA LEU A 222 18.34 2.92 2.25
C LEU A 222 19.87 2.89 2.10
N ARG A 223 20.40 1.94 1.33
CA ARG A 223 21.84 1.73 1.13
C ARG A 223 22.20 1.64 -0.35
N ILE A 224 23.49 1.86 -0.65
CA ILE A 224 24.01 1.55 -1.99
C ILE A 224 23.94 0.02 -2.20
N LYS A 225 23.59 -0.38 -3.44
CA LYS A 225 23.26 -1.75 -3.91
C LYS A 225 21.87 -2.26 -3.60
N ASP A 226 21.07 -1.55 -2.80
CA ASP A 226 19.66 -1.89 -2.58
C ASP A 226 18.90 -1.90 -3.90
N THR A 227 17.93 -2.81 -4.02
CA THR A 227 16.99 -2.83 -5.14
C THR A 227 15.75 -2.05 -4.75
N ILE A 228 15.47 -0.95 -5.45
CA ILE A 228 14.24 -0.17 -5.29
C ILE A 228 13.19 -0.70 -6.27
N PHE A 229 11.96 -0.88 -5.77
CA PHE A 229 10.76 -1.01 -6.58
C PHE A 229 10.03 0.34 -6.67
N LEU A 230 9.80 0.81 -7.89
CA LEU A 230 9.17 2.09 -8.22
C LEU A 230 8.45 1.93 -9.57
N ASN A 231 7.19 2.37 -9.68
CA ASN A 231 6.37 2.31 -10.91
C ASN A 231 6.37 0.95 -11.64
N GLY A 232 6.25 -0.15 -10.89
CA GLY A 232 6.21 -1.49 -11.48
C GLY A 232 7.56 -2.00 -12.00
N LYS A 233 8.66 -1.31 -11.72
CA LYS A 233 10.01 -1.66 -12.19
C LYS A 233 10.98 -1.74 -11.03
N PHE A 234 12.00 -2.58 -11.19
CA PHE A 234 13.11 -2.69 -10.25
C PHE A 234 14.33 -1.94 -10.77
N GLY A 235 15.07 -1.29 -9.86
CA GLY A 235 16.27 -0.55 -10.19
C GLY A 235 17.22 -0.50 -8.99
N GLN A 236 18.48 -0.79 -9.25
CA GLN A 236 19.50 -0.84 -8.20
C GLN A 236 20.09 0.54 -7.90
N VAL A 237 20.26 0.84 -6.61
CA VAL A 237 20.95 2.05 -6.14
C VAL A 237 22.45 1.93 -6.42
N LYS A 238 22.95 2.63 -7.43
CA LYS A 238 24.38 2.63 -7.80
C LYS A 238 25.19 3.68 -7.04
N MET A 239 24.61 4.86 -6.81
CA MET A 239 25.25 5.97 -6.09
C MET A 239 24.19 6.84 -5.42
N MET A 240 24.48 7.32 -4.21
CA MET A 240 23.68 8.31 -3.49
C MET A 240 24.50 9.54 -3.11
N LEU A 241 23.90 10.72 -3.23
CA LEU A 241 24.42 11.99 -2.73
C LEU A 241 23.46 12.56 -1.68
N ASN A 242 23.99 13.25 -0.67
CA ASN A 242 23.16 14.06 0.23
C ASN A 242 22.83 15.42 -0.41
N ILE A 243 21.97 16.22 0.25
CA ILE A 243 21.61 17.59 -0.16
C ILE A 243 22.79 18.58 -0.26
N ARG A 244 24.01 18.18 0.12
CA ARG A 244 25.25 18.98 -0.01
C ARG A 244 26.13 18.50 -1.17
N GLY A 245 25.64 17.59 -2.01
CA GLY A 245 26.38 16.97 -3.11
C GLY A 245 27.46 15.97 -2.67
N GLN A 246 27.52 15.59 -1.40
CA GLN A 246 28.52 14.66 -0.87
C GLN A 246 28.04 13.22 -1.03
N LYS A 247 28.94 12.33 -1.46
CA LYS A 247 28.66 10.89 -1.56
C LYS A 247 28.39 10.29 -0.19
N ILE A 248 27.30 9.53 -0.09
CA ILE A 248 26.87 8.83 1.13
C ILE A 248 26.56 7.36 0.79
N THR A 249 26.79 6.46 1.75
CA THR A 249 26.58 5.01 1.60
C THR A 249 25.23 4.53 2.10
N THR A 250 24.63 5.28 3.02
CA THR A 250 23.44 4.96 3.80
C THR A 250 22.60 6.22 3.96
N ALA A 251 21.28 6.06 4.02
CA ALA A 251 20.32 7.13 4.23
C ALA A 251 19.21 6.66 5.19
N HIS A 252 18.81 7.55 6.09
CA HIS A 252 17.93 7.28 7.21
C HIS A 252 16.58 7.99 7.06
N PRO A 253 15.56 7.65 7.86
CA PRO A 253 14.27 8.31 7.80
C PRO A 253 14.37 9.83 8.00
N SER A 254 13.74 10.60 7.11
CA SER A 254 13.83 12.06 6.94
C SER A 254 15.00 12.58 6.10
N ASP A 255 15.94 11.73 5.65
CA ASP A 255 16.96 12.15 4.69
C ASP A 255 16.34 12.32 3.29
N ILE A 256 16.71 13.43 2.63
CA ILE A 256 16.54 13.62 1.19
C ILE A 256 17.87 13.24 0.53
N VAL A 257 17.81 12.29 -0.40
CA VAL A 257 18.99 11.76 -1.08
C VAL A 257 18.80 11.72 -2.58
N GLN A 258 19.82 12.14 -3.31
CA GLN A 258 19.82 12.13 -4.77
C GLN A 258 20.47 10.82 -5.24
N ILE A 259 19.68 9.97 -5.91
CA ILE A 259 20.15 8.74 -6.54
C ILE A 259 20.56 9.06 -7.98
N VAL A 260 21.76 8.64 -8.36
CA VAL A 260 22.28 8.81 -9.72
C VAL A 260 22.40 7.44 -10.38
N GLY A 261 21.89 7.30 -11.61
CA GLY A 261 21.96 6.05 -12.37
C GLY A 261 20.77 5.12 -12.16
N LEU A 262 19.64 5.65 -11.70
CA LEU A 262 18.38 4.90 -11.56
C LEU A 262 17.77 4.71 -12.95
N ASN A 263 17.68 3.46 -13.40
CA ASN A 263 17.15 3.13 -14.73
C ASN A 263 15.61 2.93 -14.71
N ILE A 264 14.90 3.68 -13.86
CA ILE A 264 13.44 3.67 -13.75
C ILE A 264 12.93 5.09 -14.06
N PRO A 265 11.88 5.26 -14.88
CA PRO A 265 11.15 6.51 -14.96
C PRO A 265 10.40 6.78 -13.64
N ALA A 266 10.83 7.82 -12.93
CA ALA A 266 10.23 8.32 -11.70
C ALA A 266 9.67 9.74 -11.93
N GLU A 267 8.53 10.03 -11.30
CA GLU A 267 7.85 11.32 -11.29
C GLU A 267 7.67 11.82 -9.84
N LEU A 268 7.46 13.13 -9.69
CA LEU A 268 7.29 13.76 -8.39
C LEU A 268 6.06 13.20 -7.66
N GLY A 269 6.26 12.70 -6.44
CA GLY A 269 5.22 12.09 -5.60
C GLY A 269 5.13 10.55 -5.69
N ASP A 270 5.83 9.92 -6.63
CA ASP A 270 5.87 8.46 -6.73
C ASP A 270 6.39 7.80 -5.46
N LYS A 271 5.83 6.65 -5.12
CA LYS A 271 6.25 5.89 -3.93
C LYS A 271 7.28 4.85 -4.30
N PHE A 272 8.28 4.69 -3.43
CA PHE A 272 9.31 3.68 -3.58
C PHE A 272 9.41 2.80 -2.34
N VAL A 273 9.84 1.55 -2.54
CA VAL A 273 10.18 0.62 -1.46
C VAL A 273 11.43 -0.16 -1.83
N VAL A 274 12.30 -0.39 -0.85
CA VAL A 274 13.48 -1.24 -0.97
C VAL A 274 13.09 -2.70 -0.80
N VAL A 275 13.63 -3.56 -1.65
CA VAL A 275 13.42 -5.01 -1.64
C VAL A 275 14.77 -5.70 -1.47
N ASN A 276 14.97 -6.34 -0.30
CA ASN A 276 16.28 -6.86 0.14
C ASN A 276 16.59 -8.31 -0.31
N ASP A 277 15.75 -8.94 -1.12
CA ASP A 277 15.86 -10.36 -1.46
C ASP A 277 15.57 -10.59 -2.94
N GLU A 278 16.50 -11.20 -3.68
CA GLU A 278 16.29 -11.70 -5.05
C GLU A 278 15.13 -12.71 -5.10
N LYS A 279 14.93 -13.46 -4.01
CA LYS A 279 13.77 -14.35 -3.82
C LYS A 279 12.44 -13.60 -3.67
N THR A 280 12.46 -12.34 -3.25
CA THR A 280 11.25 -11.51 -3.18
C THR A 280 10.95 -10.91 -4.56
N THR A 281 11.98 -10.49 -5.30
CA THR A 281 11.87 -10.10 -6.72
C THR A 281 11.28 -11.24 -7.54
N ALA A 282 11.82 -12.47 -7.41
CA ALA A 282 11.32 -13.65 -8.10
C ALA A 282 9.94 -14.13 -7.60
N LYS A 283 9.56 -13.90 -6.33
CA LYS A 283 8.21 -14.20 -5.83
C LYS A 283 7.15 -13.23 -6.31
N ILE A 284 7.50 -11.96 -6.52
CA ILE A 284 6.61 -10.98 -7.14
C ILE A 284 6.34 -11.37 -8.61
N GLU A 285 7.27 -12.07 -9.27
CA GLU A 285 7.08 -12.63 -10.61
C GLU A 285 6.49 -14.05 -10.65
N ASN A 286 6.53 -14.85 -9.56
CA ASN A 286 6.33 -16.31 -9.68
C ASN A 286 5.81 -17.09 -8.42
N ASP A 287 5.30 -16.46 -7.36
CA ASP A 287 4.56 -17.20 -6.30
C ASP A 287 3.12 -17.47 -6.80
N GLU A 288 2.73 -18.74 -7.02
CA GLU A 288 1.33 -19.16 -7.30
C GLU A 288 0.40 -19.01 -6.07
N LYS A 289 0.47 -17.87 -5.41
CA LYS A 289 -0.62 -17.36 -4.56
C LYS A 289 -1.48 -16.49 -5.44
N LYS A 290 -2.74 -16.87 -5.59
CA LYS A 290 -3.70 -16.07 -6.36
C LYS A 290 -4.09 -14.84 -5.54
N ASN A 291 -3.25 -13.82 -5.71
CA ASN A 291 -3.44 -12.48 -5.20
C ASN A 291 -4.35 -11.72 -6.17
N VAL A 292 -5.57 -11.41 -5.74
CA VAL A 292 -6.45 -10.52 -6.51
C VAL A 292 -6.33 -9.12 -5.96
N ASN A 293 -5.86 -8.21 -6.82
CA ASN A 293 -5.76 -6.79 -6.52
C ASN A 293 -7.15 -6.14 -6.54
N LEU A 294 -7.46 -5.35 -5.52
CA LEU A 294 -8.73 -4.66 -5.35
C LEU A 294 -8.52 -3.15 -5.20
N VAL A 295 -9.37 -2.36 -5.84
CA VAL A 295 -9.56 -0.94 -5.55
C VAL A 295 -10.95 -0.75 -4.96
N LEU A 296 -11.02 -0.13 -3.78
CA LEU A 296 -12.27 0.04 -3.04
C LEU A 296 -12.76 1.48 -3.13
N SER A 297 -14.05 1.63 -3.38
CA SER A 297 -14.76 2.87 -3.12
C SER A 297 -15.99 2.63 -2.25
N ALA A 298 -16.33 3.58 -1.38
CA ALA A 298 -17.62 3.60 -0.73
C ALA A 298 -18.17 5.01 -0.53
N ASP A 299 -19.46 5.11 -0.23
CA ASP A 299 -20.17 6.37 0.05
C ASP A 299 -19.70 7.09 1.33
N SER A 300 -19.16 6.34 2.30
CA SER A 300 -18.64 6.87 3.57
C SER A 300 -17.37 6.13 4.03
N GLN A 301 -16.64 6.73 4.98
CA GLN A 301 -15.46 6.10 5.59
C GLN A 301 -15.82 4.82 6.35
N ASN A 302 -16.94 4.82 7.09
CA ASN A 302 -17.44 3.64 7.81
C ASN A 302 -17.77 2.49 6.83
N SER A 303 -18.31 2.84 5.65
CA SER A 303 -18.60 1.89 4.58
C SER A 303 -17.31 1.28 3.99
N LEU A 304 -16.23 2.08 3.82
CA LEU A 304 -14.91 1.58 3.42
C LEU A 304 -14.31 0.64 4.47
N GLU A 305 -14.49 0.93 5.75
CA GLU A 305 -13.93 0.16 6.84
C GLU A 305 -14.62 -1.20 6.99
N ALA A 306 -15.96 -1.22 6.95
CA ALA A 306 -16.75 -2.46 6.90
C ALA A 306 -16.39 -3.33 5.68
N LEU A 307 -16.19 -2.69 4.51
CA LEU A 307 -15.75 -3.38 3.29
C LEU A 307 -14.33 -3.95 3.43
N SER A 308 -13.40 -3.20 4.04
CA SER A 308 -12.03 -3.63 4.29
C SER A 308 -11.95 -4.77 5.30
N GLU A 309 -12.81 -4.76 6.33
CA GLU A 309 -12.91 -5.84 7.31
C GLU A 309 -13.50 -7.12 6.68
N LEU A 310 -14.53 -6.99 5.83
CA LEU A 310 -15.10 -8.10 5.06
C LEU A 310 -14.06 -8.77 4.17
N ILE A 311 -13.23 -7.98 3.48
CA ILE A 311 -12.15 -8.48 2.63
C ILE A 311 -11.09 -9.20 3.47
N ARG A 312 -10.65 -8.61 4.59
CA ARG A 312 -9.71 -9.27 5.52
C ARG A 312 -10.23 -10.62 6.03
N LYS A 313 -11.52 -10.72 6.36
CA LYS A 313 -12.19 -11.97 6.78
C LYS A 313 -12.28 -13.03 5.67
N LYS A 314 -12.12 -12.65 4.41
CA LYS A 314 -12.14 -13.55 3.24
C LYS A 314 -10.75 -14.03 2.80
N ASN A 315 -9.67 -13.44 3.33
CA ASN A 315 -8.31 -13.89 3.03
C ASN A 315 -8.00 -15.22 3.74
N THR A 316 -7.34 -16.12 3.02
CA THR A 316 -6.99 -17.47 3.45
C THR A 316 -5.51 -17.76 3.13
N PRO A 317 -4.90 -18.83 3.68
CA PRO A 317 -3.50 -19.17 3.35
C PRO A 317 -3.23 -19.38 1.85
N ASN A 318 -4.24 -19.82 1.09
CA ASN A 318 -4.11 -20.20 -0.33
C ASN A 318 -4.67 -19.14 -1.30
N PHE A 319 -5.40 -18.13 -0.80
CA PHE A 319 -5.99 -17.08 -1.62
C PHE A 319 -6.07 -15.77 -0.83
N ASN A 320 -5.60 -14.66 -1.41
CA ASN A 320 -5.49 -13.38 -0.73
C ASN A 320 -5.96 -12.21 -1.61
N PHE A 321 -6.82 -11.37 -1.07
CA PHE A 321 -7.14 -10.07 -1.67
C PHE A 321 -6.14 -9.01 -1.20
N SER A 322 -5.55 -8.29 -2.15
CA SER A 322 -4.66 -7.16 -1.90
C SER A 322 -5.39 -5.86 -2.17
N ILE A 323 -5.60 -5.04 -1.15
CA ILE A 323 -6.23 -3.72 -1.30
C ILE A 323 -5.15 -2.73 -1.75
N VAL A 324 -5.18 -2.36 -3.04
CA VAL A 324 -4.21 -1.46 -3.67
C VAL A 324 -4.51 0.00 -3.33
N TYR A 325 -5.79 0.37 -3.31
CA TYR A 325 -6.23 1.74 -3.05
C TYR A 325 -7.67 1.77 -2.50
N THR A 326 -7.97 2.80 -1.71
CA THR A 326 -9.29 3.03 -1.11
C THR A 326 -9.66 4.51 -1.24
N THR A 327 -10.90 4.84 -1.63
CA THR A 327 -11.39 6.22 -1.71
C THR A 327 -12.84 6.35 -1.26
N VAL A 328 -13.21 7.50 -0.71
CA VAL A 328 -14.61 7.83 -0.45
C VAL A 328 -15.18 8.54 -1.67
N GLY A 329 -16.37 8.13 -2.13
CA GLY A 329 -17.03 8.65 -3.32
C GLY A 329 -16.38 8.24 -4.64
N ASN A 330 -16.77 8.91 -5.73
CA ASN A 330 -16.40 8.58 -7.10
C ASN A 330 -14.88 8.42 -7.29
N LEU A 331 -14.49 7.45 -8.12
CA LEU A 331 -13.08 7.25 -8.50
C LEU A 331 -12.53 8.49 -9.21
N ASN A 332 -11.37 8.97 -8.78
CA ASN A 332 -10.63 10.01 -9.52
C ASN A 332 -9.75 9.38 -10.62
N SER A 333 -9.12 10.22 -11.45
CA SER A 333 -8.20 9.77 -12.50
C SER A 333 -7.10 8.85 -11.96
N PHE A 334 -6.46 9.25 -10.86
CA PHE A 334 -5.45 8.45 -10.16
C PHE A 334 -5.93 7.03 -9.83
N ALA A 335 -7.13 6.89 -9.27
CA ALA A 335 -7.70 5.57 -8.96
C ALA A 335 -7.97 4.74 -10.23
N LEU A 336 -8.45 5.36 -11.32
CA LEU A 336 -8.68 4.66 -12.59
C LEU A 336 -7.38 4.19 -13.22
N ASP A 337 -6.33 5.00 -13.25
CA ASP A 337 -5.05 4.65 -13.86
C ASP A 337 -4.29 3.62 -13.02
N LEU A 338 -4.31 3.77 -11.69
CA LEU A 338 -3.78 2.76 -10.77
C LEU A 338 -4.52 1.41 -10.90
N THR A 339 -5.82 1.43 -11.15
CA THR A 339 -6.62 0.21 -11.39
C THR A 339 -6.15 -0.51 -12.66
N LYS A 340 -5.92 0.22 -13.76
CA LYS A 340 -5.39 -0.35 -15.02
C LYS A 340 -4.02 -0.97 -14.82
N ILE A 341 -3.09 -0.20 -14.22
CA ILE A 341 -1.69 -0.61 -14.02
C ILE A 341 -1.59 -1.87 -13.16
N THR A 342 -2.40 -1.96 -12.09
CA THR A 342 -2.37 -3.10 -11.16
C THR A 342 -3.29 -4.25 -11.56
N SER A 343 -4.00 -4.15 -12.69
CA SER A 343 -5.06 -5.08 -13.11
C SER A 343 -6.10 -5.35 -12.00
N SER A 344 -6.43 -4.31 -11.22
CA SER A 344 -7.32 -4.42 -10.06
C SER A 344 -8.78 -4.57 -10.47
N THR A 345 -9.55 -5.31 -9.66
CA THR A 345 -11.02 -5.26 -9.69
C THR A 345 -11.52 -4.14 -8.78
N VAL A 346 -12.45 -3.33 -9.26
CA VAL A 346 -13.07 -2.25 -8.49
C VAL A 346 -14.29 -2.77 -7.73
N LEU A 347 -14.37 -2.51 -6.42
CA LEU A 347 -15.57 -2.73 -5.61
C LEU A 347 -16.12 -1.40 -5.11
N ILE A 348 -17.39 -1.12 -5.38
CA ILE A 348 -18.09 0.11 -4.99
C ILE A 348 -19.23 -0.23 -4.03
N PHE A 349 -19.24 0.37 -2.85
CA PHE A 349 -20.25 0.11 -1.82
C PHE A 349 -21.05 1.39 -1.45
N GLY A 350 -22.36 1.23 -1.25
CA GLY A 350 -23.28 2.31 -0.82
C GLY A 350 -23.81 3.20 -1.94
N TYR A 351 -23.11 3.29 -3.08
CA TYR A 351 -23.56 4.07 -4.23
C TYR A 351 -23.34 3.35 -5.58
N GLN A 352 -23.90 3.91 -6.65
CA GLN A 352 -23.72 3.46 -8.03
C GLN A 352 -22.89 4.50 -8.80
N PRO A 353 -21.86 4.13 -9.56
CA PRO A 353 -21.01 5.09 -10.27
C PRO A 353 -21.83 5.88 -11.30
N PRO A 354 -21.58 7.20 -11.46
CA PRO A 354 -22.22 8.01 -12.49
C PRO A 354 -21.99 7.45 -13.90
N GLN A 355 -22.92 7.70 -14.83
CA GLN A 355 -22.91 7.10 -16.17
C GLN A 355 -21.57 7.31 -16.91
N GLN A 356 -20.98 8.50 -16.85
CA GLN A 356 -19.66 8.77 -17.44
C GLN A 356 -18.56 7.85 -16.86
N GLN A 357 -18.49 7.72 -15.53
CA GLN A 357 -17.53 6.84 -14.86
C GLN A 357 -17.77 5.37 -15.19
N ALA A 358 -19.03 4.94 -15.25
CA ALA A 358 -19.39 3.58 -15.65
C ALA A 358 -19.02 3.28 -17.11
N SER A 359 -19.13 4.26 -18.02
CA SER A 359 -18.62 4.14 -19.40
C SER A 359 -17.10 4.04 -19.42
N THR A 360 -16.37 4.93 -18.73
CA THR A 360 -14.91 4.90 -18.67
C THR A 360 -14.37 3.57 -18.13
N LEU A 361 -15.00 3.00 -17.10
CA LEU A 361 -14.64 1.68 -16.58
C LEU A 361 -14.81 0.58 -17.64
N LYS A 362 -15.93 0.59 -18.39
CA LYS A 362 -16.20 -0.38 -19.47
C LYS A 362 -15.26 -0.21 -20.66
N GLU A 363 -15.06 1.02 -21.13
CA GLU A 363 -14.19 1.36 -22.27
C GLU A 363 -12.73 0.92 -22.02
N ASN A 364 -12.27 1.00 -20.78
CA ASN A 364 -10.93 0.57 -20.38
C ASN A 364 -10.86 -0.91 -19.95
N ASN A 365 -11.93 -1.70 -20.15
CA ASN A 365 -12.05 -3.10 -19.73
C ASN A 365 -11.77 -3.36 -18.23
N ILE A 366 -12.03 -2.37 -17.38
CA ILE A 366 -11.81 -2.45 -15.93
C ILE A 366 -12.97 -3.25 -15.30
N PRO A 367 -12.71 -4.40 -14.64
CA PRO A 367 -13.75 -5.13 -13.93
C PRO A 367 -14.21 -4.32 -12.73
N PHE A 368 -15.52 -4.05 -12.63
CA PHE A 368 -16.11 -3.39 -11.47
C PHE A 368 -17.40 -4.07 -11.01
N PHE A 369 -17.70 -3.94 -9.72
CA PHE A 369 -18.97 -4.34 -9.13
C PHE A 369 -19.42 -3.28 -8.13
N SER A 370 -20.70 -2.90 -8.19
CA SER A 370 -21.29 -1.83 -7.39
C SER A 370 -22.59 -2.27 -6.74
N SER A 371 -22.67 -2.18 -5.41
CA SER A 371 -23.89 -2.50 -4.66
C SER A 371 -24.12 -1.57 -3.47
N LYS A 372 -25.39 -1.44 -3.07
CA LYS A 372 -25.79 -0.79 -1.81
C LYS A 372 -25.91 -1.77 -0.63
N ILE A 373 -25.76 -3.07 -0.89
CA ILE A 373 -25.97 -4.15 0.10
C ILE A 373 -24.64 -4.90 0.28
N ILE A 374 -24.09 -4.87 1.50
CA ILE A 374 -22.74 -5.41 1.77
C ILE A 374 -22.65 -6.93 1.55
N TYR A 375 -23.76 -7.66 1.71
CA TYR A 375 -23.83 -9.10 1.45
C TYR A 375 -23.57 -9.44 -0.03
N GLU A 376 -24.08 -8.66 -0.97
CA GLU A 376 -23.82 -8.85 -2.41
C GLU A 376 -22.33 -8.66 -2.75
N ILE A 377 -21.65 -7.72 -2.08
CA ILE A 377 -20.18 -7.59 -2.20
C ILE A 377 -19.49 -8.86 -1.65
N GLY A 378 -19.98 -9.42 -0.54
CA GLY A 378 -19.48 -10.66 0.05
C GLY A 378 -19.66 -11.89 -0.85
N GLU A 379 -20.78 -11.98 -1.57
CA GLU A 379 -21.03 -12.99 -2.60
C GLU A 379 -20.10 -12.79 -3.80
N LYS A 380 -19.90 -11.55 -4.25
CA LYS A 380 -18.98 -11.25 -5.36
C LYS A 380 -17.54 -11.64 -5.03
N LEU A 381 -17.08 -11.38 -3.80
CA LEU A 381 -15.77 -11.83 -3.31
C LEU A 381 -15.67 -13.36 -3.33
N ALA A 382 -16.73 -14.09 -2.95
CA ALA A 382 -16.76 -15.55 -3.01
C ALA A 382 -16.71 -16.08 -4.46
N GLU A 383 -17.41 -15.45 -5.40
CA GLU A 383 -17.32 -15.78 -6.83
C GLU A 383 -15.88 -15.60 -7.37
N ILE A 384 -15.21 -14.52 -6.96
CA ILE A 384 -13.82 -14.25 -7.35
C ILE A 384 -12.89 -15.32 -6.77
N ILE A 385 -13.03 -15.70 -5.48
CA ILE A 385 -12.26 -16.81 -4.88
C ILE A 385 -12.47 -18.09 -5.68
N ASN A 386 -13.72 -18.48 -5.93
CA ASN A 386 -14.06 -19.74 -6.60
C ASN A 386 -13.51 -19.81 -8.03
N ARG A 387 -13.54 -18.70 -8.77
CA ARG A 387 -12.93 -18.60 -10.12
C ARG A 387 -11.41 -18.82 -10.10
N HIS A 388 -10.77 -18.51 -8.98
CA HIS A 388 -9.33 -18.64 -8.81
C HIS A 388 -8.91 -19.91 -8.05
N GLN A 389 -9.81 -20.67 -7.43
CA GLN A 389 -9.40 -21.92 -6.80
C GLN A 389 -8.83 -22.88 -7.84
N GLU A 390 -7.63 -23.39 -7.56
CA GLU A 390 -7.06 -24.47 -8.33
C GLU A 390 -7.87 -25.74 -8.10
N ILE A 391 -8.19 -26.41 -9.19
CA ILE A 391 -8.85 -27.70 -9.14
C ILE A 391 -7.75 -28.73 -8.88
N GLU A 392 -7.78 -29.39 -7.73
CA GLU A 392 -6.91 -30.54 -7.51
C GLU A 392 -7.40 -31.71 -8.39
N GLU A 393 -6.53 -32.18 -9.28
CA GLU A 393 -6.76 -33.39 -10.08
C GLU A 393 -6.27 -34.62 -9.30
N ILE A 394 -7.16 -35.27 -8.57
CA ILE A 394 -6.85 -36.49 -7.80
C ILE A 394 -6.87 -37.73 -8.70
N GLU A 395 -5.86 -38.61 -8.55
CA GLU A 395 -5.80 -39.91 -9.24
C GLU A 395 -6.75 -40.92 -8.54
N GLU A 396 -7.96 -41.09 -9.05
CA GLU A 396 -8.87 -42.17 -8.63
C GLU A 396 -8.48 -43.48 -9.34
N VAL A 397 -8.18 -44.54 -8.58
CA VAL A 397 -7.79 -45.84 -9.15
C VAL A 397 -9.01 -46.60 -9.68
N VAL A 398 -8.97 -46.95 -10.97
CA VAL A 398 -10.03 -47.64 -11.71
C VAL A 398 -9.76 -49.15 -11.83
N GLY A 399 -8.49 -49.56 -11.83
CA GLY A 399 -8.10 -50.96 -11.83
C GLY A 399 -6.59 -51.17 -11.78
N THR A 400 -6.19 -52.37 -11.36
CA THR A 400 -4.78 -52.78 -11.21
C THR A 400 -4.53 -54.07 -11.96
N ALA A 401 -3.51 -54.10 -12.82
CA ALA A 401 -3.02 -55.31 -13.46
C ALA A 401 -1.58 -55.62 -13.02
N LEU A 402 -1.31 -56.89 -12.72
CA LEU A 402 0.01 -57.39 -12.33
C LEU A 402 0.69 -58.01 -13.56
N VAL A 403 1.89 -57.57 -13.90
CA VAL A 403 2.70 -58.14 -14.98
C VAL A 403 3.18 -59.52 -14.54
N LYS A 404 2.81 -60.55 -15.31
CA LYS A 404 3.18 -61.96 -15.11
C LYS A 404 4.29 -62.42 -16.03
N VAL A 405 4.42 -61.80 -17.20
CA VAL A 405 5.43 -62.13 -18.21
C VAL A 405 5.64 -60.91 -19.11
N VAL A 406 6.85 -60.74 -19.64
CA VAL A 406 7.16 -59.70 -20.62
C VAL A 406 7.51 -60.39 -21.94
N PHE A 407 6.78 -60.06 -23.01
CA PHE A 407 7.07 -60.56 -24.35
C PHE A 407 7.87 -59.52 -25.12
N GLU A 408 9.07 -59.90 -25.56
CA GLU A 408 9.90 -59.05 -26.41
C GLU A 408 9.35 -59.03 -27.84
N PHE A 409 9.27 -57.83 -28.43
CA PHE A 409 8.82 -57.65 -29.81
C PHE A 409 9.57 -56.50 -30.46
N SER A 410 9.80 -56.59 -31.77
CA SER A 410 10.64 -55.67 -32.56
C SER A 410 10.13 -54.22 -32.65
N LYS A 411 8.98 -53.92 -32.04
CA LYS A 411 8.36 -52.58 -31.96
C LYS A 411 8.03 -52.14 -30.53
N GLY A 412 8.69 -52.74 -29.54
CA GLY A 412 8.52 -52.50 -28.10
C GLY A 412 7.85 -53.68 -27.39
N ASN A 413 8.20 -53.88 -26.12
CA ASN A 413 7.77 -55.03 -25.32
C ASN A 413 6.27 -54.97 -24.95
N ILE A 414 5.67 -56.15 -24.81
CA ILE A 414 4.27 -56.34 -24.42
C ILE A 414 4.24 -56.92 -23.00
N ALA A 415 3.54 -56.27 -22.08
CA ALA A 415 3.33 -56.79 -20.73
C ALA A 415 2.15 -57.77 -20.73
N GLY A 416 2.42 -59.06 -20.54
CA GLY A 416 1.41 -60.07 -20.25
C GLY A 416 0.97 -59.96 -18.80
N CYS A 417 -0.26 -59.55 -18.57
CA CYS A 417 -0.78 -59.13 -17.27
C CYS A 417 -2.02 -59.92 -16.86
N GLN A 418 -2.25 -60.00 -15.55
CA GLN A 418 -3.53 -60.41 -14.97
C GLN A 418 -4.16 -59.22 -14.24
N VAL A 419 -5.42 -58.89 -14.53
CA VAL A 419 -6.14 -57.81 -13.82
C VAL A 419 -6.49 -58.31 -12.42
N THR A 420 -5.91 -57.70 -11.39
CA THR A 420 -6.08 -58.09 -9.97
C THR A 420 -7.23 -57.37 -9.30
N SER A 421 -7.56 -56.14 -9.70
CA SER A 421 -8.70 -55.39 -9.18
C SER A 421 -9.28 -54.43 -10.22
N GLY A 422 -10.56 -54.09 -10.07
CA GLY A 422 -11.25 -53.13 -10.95
C GLY A 422 -11.26 -53.54 -12.42
N LYS A 423 -11.03 -52.57 -13.32
CA LYS A 423 -10.95 -52.79 -14.76
C LYS A 423 -9.87 -51.93 -15.43
N ILE A 424 -9.24 -52.48 -16.47
CA ILE A 424 -8.31 -51.76 -17.33
C ILE A 424 -9.04 -51.45 -18.63
N SER A 425 -9.27 -50.16 -18.95
CA SER A 425 -9.83 -49.73 -20.23
C SER A 425 -8.77 -49.02 -21.08
N ARG A 426 -8.74 -49.27 -22.39
CA ARG A 426 -7.76 -48.70 -23.35
C ARG A 426 -7.71 -47.17 -23.33
N ASN A 427 -8.82 -46.51 -22.98
CA ASN A 427 -8.95 -45.06 -22.92
C ASN A 427 -8.57 -44.42 -21.58
N LYS A 428 -7.98 -45.17 -20.64
CA LYS A 428 -7.49 -44.62 -19.36
C LYS A 428 -6.00 -44.26 -19.46
N ARG A 429 -5.59 -43.32 -18.61
CA ARG A 429 -4.17 -43.16 -18.28
C ARG A 429 -3.76 -44.26 -17.30
N VAL A 430 -2.50 -44.64 -17.36
CA VAL A 430 -1.90 -45.61 -16.44
C VAL A 430 -0.59 -45.10 -15.86
N TYR A 431 -0.21 -45.64 -14.72
CA TYR A 431 1.17 -45.59 -14.24
C TYR A 431 1.70 -46.98 -13.90
N VAL A 432 3.02 -47.12 -13.94
CA VAL A 432 3.72 -48.39 -13.65
C VAL A 432 4.48 -48.25 -12.35
N LEU A 433 4.22 -49.17 -11.42
CA LEU A 433 4.97 -49.34 -10.17
C LEU A 433 5.91 -50.55 -10.33
N GLN A 434 7.19 -50.36 -10.00
CA GLN A 434 8.25 -51.36 -10.22
C GLN A 434 9.05 -51.63 -8.94
N GLY A 435 9.41 -52.89 -8.73
CA GLY A 435 10.17 -53.36 -7.57
C GLY A 435 9.40 -53.40 -6.25
N LYS A 436 10.05 -53.89 -5.19
CA LYS A 436 9.44 -54.09 -3.85
C LYS A 436 9.02 -52.79 -3.14
N GLU A 437 9.61 -51.67 -3.53
CA GLU A 437 9.29 -50.33 -3.01
C GLU A 437 8.14 -49.66 -3.80
N GLU A 438 7.57 -50.36 -4.79
CA GLU A 438 6.47 -49.88 -5.64
C GLU A 438 6.74 -48.51 -6.27
N LYS A 439 7.96 -48.30 -6.78
CA LYS A 439 8.39 -47.01 -7.32
C LYS A 439 7.65 -46.70 -8.62
N LYS A 440 6.99 -45.54 -8.71
CA LYS A 440 6.32 -45.03 -9.92
C LYS A 440 7.37 -44.68 -10.98
N VAL A 441 7.59 -45.59 -11.95
CA VAL A 441 8.63 -45.48 -12.99
C VAL A 441 8.13 -44.90 -14.32
N PHE A 442 6.82 -44.92 -14.55
CA PHE A 442 6.20 -44.39 -15.76
C PHE A 442 4.78 -43.88 -15.53
N VAL A 443 4.36 -42.89 -16.32
CA VAL A 443 2.96 -42.40 -16.41
C VAL A 443 2.64 -42.13 -17.89
N GLY A 444 1.54 -42.66 -18.41
CA GLY A 444 1.21 -42.51 -19.83
C GLY A 444 -0.12 -43.11 -20.25
N GLU A 445 -0.21 -43.45 -21.53
CA GLU A 445 -1.42 -43.96 -22.21
C GLU A 445 -1.23 -45.41 -22.67
N ILE A 446 -2.32 -46.17 -22.72
CA ILE A 446 -2.34 -47.51 -23.30
C ILE A 446 -2.40 -47.41 -24.83
N LYS A 447 -1.42 -48.00 -25.52
CA LYS A 447 -1.32 -48.07 -26.99
C LYS A 447 -2.15 -49.24 -27.54
N SER A 448 -1.98 -50.43 -26.95
CA SER A 448 -2.80 -51.61 -27.22
C SER A 448 -3.23 -52.28 -25.92
N LEU A 449 -4.45 -52.82 -25.92
CA LEU A 449 -5.02 -53.67 -24.89
C LEU A 449 -5.65 -54.87 -25.60
N GLU A 450 -5.09 -56.05 -25.38
CA GLU A 450 -5.52 -57.29 -26.04
C GLU A 450 -5.85 -58.35 -25.00
N SER A 451 -6.83 -59.20 -25.26
CA SER A 451 -7.10 -60.41 -24.47
C SER A 451 -7.38 -61.55 -25.44
N ASN A 452 -6.75 -62.71 -25.22
CA ASN A 452 -6.80 -63.86 -26.15
C ASN A 452 -6.47 -63.51 -27.62
N LYS A 453 -5.48 -62.63 -27.84
CA LYS A 453 -5.03 -62.11 -29.15
C LYS A 453 -6.09 -61.31 -29.94
N VAL A 454 -7.08 -60.76 -29.25
CA VAL A 454 -8.10 -59.86 -29.81
C VAL A 454 -8.04 -58.52 -29.08
N GLU A 455 -8.02 -57.39 -29.80
CA GLU A 455 -8.10 -56.06 -29.18
C GLU A 455 -9.40 -55.92 -28.35
N LYS A 456 -9.28 -55.33 -27.16
CA LYS A 456 -10.39 -55.06 -26.25
C LYS A 456 -10.37 -53.61 -25.80
N ASN A 457 -11.55 -53.02 -25.69
CA ASN A 457 -11.71 -51.69 -25.09
C ASN A 457 -11.55 -51.73 -23.56
N GLU A 458 -11.88 -52.86 -22.93
CA GLU A 458 -11.82 -53.06 -21.48
C GLU A 458 -11.59 -54.53 -21.12
N VAL A 459 -10.86 -54.77 -20.04
CA VAL A 459 -10.61 -56.08 -19.41
C VAL A 459 -10.83 -55.96 -17.90
N SER A 460 -11.59 -56.89 -17.31
CA SER A 460 -12.02 -56.86 -15.91
C SER A 460 -11.17 -57.73 -14.99
N SER A 461 -11.24 -57.48 -13.68
CA SER A 461 -10.60 -58.30 -12.64
C SER A 461 -10.79 -59.82 -12.84
N GLY A 462 -9.72 -60.57 -12.62
CA GLY A 462 -9.61 -62.01 -12.84
C GLY A 462 -9.15 -62.41 -14.25
N GLN A 463 -9.24 -61.53 -15.26
CA GLN A 463 -8.91 -61.83 -16.64
C GLN A 463 -7.44 -61.53 -17.00
N GLU A 464 -6.93 -62.21 -18.03
CA GLU A 464 -5.60 -61.98 -18.60
C GLU A 464 -5.66 -61.04 -19.82
N CYS A 465 -4.63 -60.20 -19.95
CA CYS A 465 -4.48 -59.26 -21.06
C CYS A 465 -3.01 -58.96 -21.41
N GLY A 466 -2.76 -58.67 -22.68
CA GLY A 466 -1.54 -58.01 -23.16
C GLY A 466 -1.72 -56.50 -23.13
N ILE A 467 -0.79 -55.78 -22.52
CA ILE A 467 -0.79 -54.31 -22.44
C ILE A 467 0.48 -53.78 -23.11
N VAL A 468 0.33 -52.82 -24.02
CA VAL A 468 1.43 -52.06 -24.63
C VAL A 468 1.24 -50.60 -24.28
N LEU A 469 2.27 -49.93 -23.76
CA LEU A 469 2.21 -48.52 -23.38
C LEU A 469 2.89 -47.62 -24.41
N LYS A 470 2.40 -46.38 -24.53
CA LYS A 470 2.92 -45.40 -25.48
C LYS A 470 4.21 -44.77 -24.93
N GLY A 471 5.35 -45.21 -25.45
CA GLY A 471 6.67 -44.70 -25.05
C GLY A 471 7.29 -45.38 -23.82
N PHE A 472 6.81 -46.57 -23.44
CA PHE A 472 7.38 -47.37 -22.36
C PHE A 472 7.33 -48.88 -22.68
N ASP A 473 8.49 -49.53 -22.56
CA ASP A 473 8.74 -50.94 -22.86
C ASP A 473 9.57 -51.66 -21.77
N LYS A 474 10.00 -50.95 -20.71
CA LYS A 474 10.90 -51.46 -19.65
C LYS A 474 10.17 -52.17 -18.52
N PHE A 475 9.22 -53.03 -18.87
CA PHE A 475 8.49 -53.85 -17.91
C PHE A 475 9.39 -54.92 -17.29
N GLN A 476 9.08 -55.30 -16.05
CA GLN A 476 9.61 -56.46 -15.35
C GLN A 476 8.46 -57.32 -14.83
N GLU A 477 8.71 -58.62 -14.64
CA GLU A 477 7.74 -59.49 -13.96
C GLU A 477 7.54 -59.02 -12.51
N GLY A 478 6.28 -58.93 -12.07
CA GLY A 478 5.90 -58.37 -10.78
C GLY A 478 5.58 -56.88 -10.77
N ASP A 479 5.81 -56.14 -11.87
CA ASP A 479 5.37 -54.75 -12.02
C ASP A 479 3.83 -54.64 -11.91
N LYS A 480 3.34 -53.52 -11.37
CA LYS A 480 1.91 -53.21 -11.33
C LYS A 480 1.59 -52.06 -12.29
N ILE A 481 0.64 -52.29 -13.19
CA ILE A 481 0.04 -51.27 -14.06
C ILE A 481 -1.27 -50.83 -13.42
N ILE A 482 -1.32 -49.57 -12.96
CA ILE A 482 -2.51 -48.98 -12.34
C ILE A 482 -3.20 -48.08 -13.35
N ALA A 483 -4.45 -48.38 -13.70
CA ALA A 483 -5.32 -47.50 -14.48
C ALA A 483 -6.06 -46.55 -13.55
N PHE A 484 -6.10 -45.27 -13.92
CA PHE A 484 -6.69 -44.22 -13.10
C PHE A 484 -7.51 -43.22 -13.92
N HIS A 485 -8.37 -42.50 -13.20
CA HIS A 485 -9.05 -41.29 -13.65
C HIS A 485 -8.53 -40.08 -12.89
N LEU A 486 -8.48 -38.93 -13.57
CA LEU A 486 -8.26 -37.64 -12.93
C LEU A 486 -9.64 -37.08 -12.59
N ILE A 487 -9.99 -37.07 -11.30
CA ILE A 487 -11.20 -36.40 -10.81
C ILE A 487 -10.83 -34.99 -10.38
N LYS A 488 -11.64 -34.03 -10.83
CA LYS A 488 -11.57 -32.62 -10.47
C LYS A 488 -12.29 -32.41 -9.15
N LYS A 489 -11.56 -32.28 -8.03
CA LYS A 489 -12.16 -32.04 -6.71
C LYS A 489 -11.91 -30.61 -6.24
N ASN A 490 -12.96 -29.93 -5.79
CA ASN A 490 -12.83 -28.68 -5.05
C ASN A 490 -12.36 -29.00 -3.62
N VAL A 491 -11.33 -28.29 -3.16
CA VAL A 491 -10.59 -28.61 -1.92
C VAL A 491 -11.41 -28.43 -0.62
N ILE A 492 -12.66 -27.92 -0.70
CA ILE A 492 -13.51 -27.62 0.47
C ILE A 492 -14.95 -28.17 0.30
N GLN A 493 -15.10 -29.39 -0.24
CA GLN A 493 -16.32 -30.22 -0.12
C GLN A 493 -15.98 -31.68 0.22
#